data_AF-F8FNY2-F1
#
_entry.id   AF-F8FNY2-F1
#
_cell.length_a   1.000
_cell.length_b   1.000
_cell.length_c   1.000
_cell.angle_alpha   90.00
_cell.angle_beta   90.00
_cell.angle_gamma   90.00
#
_symmetry.space_group_name_H-M   'P 1'
#
loop_
_entity.id
_entity.type
_entity.pdbx_description
1 polymer ?
#
loop_
_entity_poly.entity_id
_entity_poly.type
_entity_poly.pdbx_seq_one_letter_code
_entity_poly.pdbx_strand_id
1 'polypeptide(L)'
;MNRAESLTRIMKAAAKIQLNIALMLEAKTAEAEKSRHWICNHLSVAAYDGHAVQVKETMDIHDQLIEVIEGVTKMENALTRNLQILLNQKEEGGMGGGGMQGGGLGDMFGMGEN
;
A
#
# COMPACT_ATOMS: atom_id res chain seq x y z
N MET A 1 -15.69 21.24 -24.09
CA MET A 1 -14.84 21.03 -22.90
C MET A 1 -13.46 21.56 -23.19
N ASN A 2 -13.03 22.54 -22.41
CA ASN A 2 -11.70 23.12 -22.45
C ASN A 2 -10.72 22.19 -21.69
N ARG A 3 -9.47 22.07 -22.15
CA ARG A 3 -8.39 21.29 -21.48
C ARG A 3 -8.21 21.64 -20.00
N ALA A 4 -8.42 22.89 -19.60
CA ALA A 4 -8.37 23.32 -18.21
C ALA A 4 -9.51 22.72 -17.37
N GLU A 5 -10.70 22.56 -17.95
CA GLU A 5 -11.85 21.94 -17.27
C GLU A 5 -11.65 20.44 -17.09
N SER A 6 -11.05 19.76 -18.07
CA SER A 6 -10.73 18.33 -17.96
C SER A 6 -9.64 18.07 -16.92
N LEU A 7 -8.57 18.87 -16.89
CA LEU A 7 -7.53 18.78 -15.86
C LEU A 7 -8.09 19.05 -14.46
N THR A 8 -8.99 20.02 -14.32
CA THR A 8 -9.66 20.31 -13.04
C THR A 8 -10.55 19.15 -12.59
N ARG A 9 -11.24 18.48 -13.52
CA ARG A 9 -12.01 17.25 -13.22
C ARG A 9 -11.12 16.10 -12.78
N ILE A 10 -9.99 15.88 -13.44
CA ILE A 10 -9.02 14.83 -13.08
C ILE A 10 -8.45 15.08 -11.68
N MET A 11 -8.03 16.31 -11.39
CA MET A 11 -7.54 16.70 -10.05
C MET A 11 -8.60 16.46 -8.96
N LYS A 12 -9.85 16.85 -9.21
CA LYS A 12 -10.96 16.60 -8.27
C LYS A 12 -11.20 15.09 -8.07
N ALA A 13 -11.09 14.29 -9.13
CA ALA A 13 -11.23 12.85 -9.03
C ALA A 13 -10.07 12.21 -8.23
N ALA A 14 -8.82 12.62 -8.49
CA ALA A 14 -7.65 12.16 -7.76
C ALA A 14 -7.72 12.50 -6.26
N ALA A 15 -8.12 13.73 -5.92
CA ALA A 15 -8.32 14.14 -4.53
C ALA A 15 -9.42 13.31 -3.84
N LYS A 16 -10.49 12.96 -4.56
CA LYS A 16 -11.55 12.09 -4.04
C LYS A 16 -11.08 10.65 -3.81
N ILE A 17 -10.25 10.12 -4.71
CA ILE A 17 -9.62 8.81 -4.53
C ILE A 17 -8.71 8.81 -3.30
N GLN A 18 -7.85 9.83 -3.14
CA GLN A 18 -6.97 9.97 -1.98
C GLN A 18 -7.77 10.07 -0.67
N LEU A 19 -8.86 10.83 -0.65
CA LEU A 19 -9.74 10.92 0.51
C LEU A 19 -10.36 9.55 0.86
N ASN A 20 -10.85 8.81 -0.13
CA ASN A 20 -11.41 7.48 0.09
C ASN A 20 -10.35 6.50 0.64
N ILE A 21 -9.11 6.59 0.16
CA ILE A 21 -8.00 5.78 0.68
C ILE A 21 -7.69 6.14 2.13
N ALA A 22 -7.64 7.43 2.46
CA ALA A 22 -7.44 7.87 3.84
C ALA A 22 -8.53 7.32 4.77
N LEU A 23 -9.79 7.37 4.35
CA LEU A 23 -10.91 6.81 5.12
C LEU A 23 -10.81 5.28 5.29
N MET A 24 -10.41 4.56 4.23
CA MET A 24 -10.17 3.12 4.32
C MET A 24 -9.02 2.78 5.28
N LEU A 25 -7.94 3.57 5.24
CA LEU A 25 -6.79 3.40 6.12
C LEU A 25 -7.16 3.67 7.58
N GLU A 26 -7.93 4.73 7.89
CA GLU A 26 -8.44 4.99 9.24
C GLU A 26 -9.28 3.82 9.78
N ALA A 27 -10.20 3.32 8.96
CA ALA A 27 -11.01 2.15 9.33
C ALA A 27 -10.12 0.92 9.58
N LYS A 28 -9.08 0.72 8.76
CA LYS A 28 -8.13 -0.38 8.94
C LYS A 28 -7.28 -0.21 10.18
N THR A 29 -6.87 1.00 10.54
CA THR A 29 -6.18 1.28 11.81
C THR A 29 -7.05 0.95 13.01
N ALA A 30 -8.33 1.30 12.97
CA ALA A 30 -9.28 0.97 14.05
C ALA A 30 -9.50 -0.55 14.18
N GLU A 31 -9.54 -1.28 13.07
CA GLU A 31 -9.59 -2.75 13.06
C GLU A 31 -8.28 -3.36 13.59
N ALA A 32 -7.13 -2.86 13.14
CA ALA A 32 -5.82 -3.33 13.59
C ALA A 32 -5.63 -3.13 15.10
N GLU A 33 -6.11 -2.02 15.66
CA GLU A 33 -6.02 -1.78 17.10
C GLU A 33 -6.90 -2.76 17.90
N LYS A 34 -8.09 -3.11 17.38
CA LYS A 34 -8.93 -4.17 17.97
C LYS A 34 -8.25 -5.53 17.90
N SER A 35 -7.67 -5.88 16.75
CA SER A 35 -6.92 -7.14 16.58
C SER A 35 -5.72 -7.18 17.52
N ARG A 36 -4.96 -6.09 17.66
CA ARG A 36 -3.87 -5.97 18.63
C ARG A 36 -4.36 -6.19 20.05
N HIS A 37 -5.47 -5.55 20.43
CA HIS A 37 -6.05 -5.70 21.76
C HIS A 37 -6.49 -7.14 22.03
N TRP A 38 -7.09 -7.80 21.03
CA TRP A 38 -7.46 -9.21 21.11
C TRP A 38 -6.24 -10.11 21.27
N ILE A 39 -5.21 -9.93 20.43
CA ILE A 39 -3.95 -10.68 20.47
C ILE A 39 -3.29 -10.51 21.85
N CYS A 40 -3.08 -9.28 22.32
CA CYS A 40 -2.41 -9.06 23.61
C CYS A 40 -3.14 -9.71 24.79
N ASN A 41 -4.47 -9.84 24.72
CA ASN A 41 -5.28 -10.40 25.80
C ASN A 41 -5.51 -11.91 25.68
N HIS A 42 -5.51 -12.46 24.46
CA HIS A 42 -5.75 -13.90 24.20
C HIS A 42 -4.48 -14.69 23.95
N LEU A 43 -3.37 -14.03 23.59
CA LEU A 43 -2.07 -14.67 23.37
C LEU A 43 -1.29 -14.77 24.70
N SER A 44 -2.00 -15.18 25.76
CA SER A 44 -1.49 -15.39 27.11
C SER A 44 -1.18 -16.87 27.31
N VAL A 45 -0.10 -17.19 28.04
CA VAL A 45 0.27 -18.59 28.36
C VAL A 45 -0.89 -19.34 29.04
N ALA A 46 -1.76 -18.62 29.76
CA ALA A 46 -2.93 -19.19 30.43
C ALA A 46 -4.11 -19.53 29.49
N ALA A 47 -4.08 -19.05 28.24
CA ALA A 47 -5.14 -19.26 27.26
C ALA A 47 -4.91 -20.51 26.38
N TYR A 48 -3.75 -21.18 26.52
CA TYR A 48 -3.37 -22.32 25.69
C TYR A 48 -3.10 -23.57 26.52
N ASP A 49 -3.56 -24.72 26.04
CA ASP A 49 -3.33 -26.04 26.67
C ASP A 49 -1.87 -26.52 26.56
N GLY A 50 -1.00 -25.79 25.85
CA GLY A 50 0.43 -26.10 25.79
C GLY A 50 1.24 -25.17 24.89
N HIS A 51 2.54 -25.08 25.15
CA HIS A 51 3.47 -24.21 24.44
C HIS A 51 3.51 -24.46 22.92
N ALA A 52 3.37 -25.70 22.47
CA ALA A 52 3.37 -26.02 21.04
C ALA A 52 2.17 -25.41 20.30
N VAL A 53 1.00 -25.38 20.94
CA VAL A 53 -0.22 -24.78 20.37
C VAL A 53 -0.10 -23.25 20.35
N GLN A 54 0.40 -22.68 21.45
CA GLN A 54 0.67 -21.25 21.55
C GLN A 54 1.58 -20.76 20.42
N VAL A 55 2.72 -21.43 20.20
CA VAL A 55 3.67 -21.02 19.15
C VAL A 55 3.04 -21.13 17.77
N LYS A 56 2.33 -22.22 17.48
CA LYS A 56 1.68 -22.43 16.19
C LYS A 56 0.65 -21.33 15.88
N GLU A 57 -0.27 -21.08 16.79
CA GLU A 57 -1.31 -20.07 16.57
C GLU A 57 -0.73 -18.65 16.50
N THR A 58 0.35 -18.37 17.24
CA THR A 58 1.07 -17.11 17.14
C THR A 58 1.69 -16.93 15.76
N MET A 59 2.27 -17.98 15.18
CA MET A 59 2.82 -17.95 13.83
C MET A 59 1.73 -17.70 12.78
N ASP A 60 0.60 -18.41 12.87
CA ASP A 60 -0.52 -18.26 11.94
C ASP A 60 -1.06 -16.81 11.91
N ILE A 61 -1.11 -16.13 13.08
CA ILE A 61 -1.51 -14.72 13.17
C ILE A 61 -0.47 -13.80 12.51
N HIS A 62 0.83 -14.06 12.70
CA HIS A 62 1.88 -13.25 12.08
C HIS A 62 1.90 -13.40 10.55
N ASP A 63 1.62 -14.59 10.02
CA ASP A 63 1.49 -14.82 8.57
C ASP A 63 0.36 -13.98 7.97
N GLN A 64 -0.80 -13.92 8.65
CA GLN A 64 -1.92 -13.08 8.22
C GLN A 64 -1.57 -11.58 8.26
N LEU A 65 -0.80 -11.14 9.25
CA LEU A 65 -0.33 -9.75 9.32
C LEU A 65 0.60 -9.41 8.15
N ILE A 66 1.51 -10.33 7.80
CA ILE A 66 2.41 -10.16 6.65
C ILE A 66 1.62 -10.04 5.35
N GLU A 67 0.60 -10.89 5.13
CA GLU A 67 -0.26 -10.84 3.94
C GLU A 67 -0.98 -9.49 3.81
N VAL A 68 -1.49 -8.94 4.92
CA VAL A 68 -2.14 -7.62 4.92
C VAL A 68 -1.15 -6.52 4.57
N ILE A 69 0.07 -6.54 5.12
CA ILE A 69 1.12 -5.57 4.80
C ILE A 69 1.49 -5.63 3.32
N GLU A 70 1.62 -6.84 2.77
CA GLU A 70 1.92 -7.03 1.34
C GLU A 70 0.78 -6.49 0.46
N GLY A 71 -0.47 -6.75 0.83
CA GLY A 71 -1.65 -6.22 0.13
C GLY A 71 -1.70 -4.69 0.11
N VAL A 72 -1.43 -4.04 1.24
CA VAL A 72 -1.36 -2.57 1.35
C VAL A 72 -0.23 -2.02 0.48
N THR A 73 0.95 -2.64 0.55
CA THR A 73 2.12 -2.23 -0.25
C THR A 73 1.84 -2.33 -1.76
N LYS A 74 1.19 -3.40 -2.21
CA LYS A 74 0.79 -3.56 -3.62
C LYS A 74 -0.21 -2.49 -4.05
N MET A 75 -1.17 -2.15 -3.19
CA MET A 75 -2.16 -1.12 -3.45
C MET A 75 -1.51 0.27 -3.57
N GLU A 76 -0.63 0.66 -2.65
CA GLU A 76 0.09 1.93 -2.68
C GLU A 76 0.97 2.06 -3.94
N ASN A 77 1.64 0.98 -4.32
CA ASN A 77 2.42 0.92 -5.55
C ASN A 77 1.53 1.09 -6.80
N ALA A 78 0.34 0.49 -6.82
CA ALA A 78 -0.60 0.65 -7.93
C ALA A 78 -1.13 2.10 -8.03
N LEU A 79 -1.43 2.72 -6.88
CA LEU A 79 -1.82 4.12 -6.82
C LEU A 79 -0.73 5.06 -7.33
N THR A 80 0.51 4.81 -6.92
CA THR A 80 1.68 5.58 -7.38
C THR A 80 1.83 5.50 -8.90
N ARG A 81 1.71 4.30 -9.49
CA ARG A 81 1.74 4.13 -10.95
C ARG A 81 0.60 4.87 -11.65
N ASN A 82 -0.62 4.78 -11.13
CA ASN A 82 -1.77 5.50 -11.69
C ASN A 82 -1.57 7.02 -11.66
N LEU A 83 -1.01 7.56 -10.57
CA LEU A 83 -0.67 8.97 -10.45
C LEU A 83 0.44 9.38 -11.42
N GLN A 84 1.48 8.56 -11.58
CA GLN A 84 2.54 8.80 -12.55
C GLN A 84 2.00 8.87 -13.98
N ILE A 85 1.10 7.96 -14.38
CA ILE A 85 0.46 7.97 -15.71
C ILE A 85 -0.33 9.27 -15.92
N LEU A 86 -1.12 9.69 -14.93
CA LEU A 86 -1.89 10.93 -15.02
C LEU A 86 -1.00 12.20 -15.08
N LEU A 87 0.15 12.19 -14.41
CA LEU A 87 1.10 13.30 -14.42
C LEU A 87 1.95 13.34 -15.70
N ASN A 88 2.35 12.18 -16.24
CA ASN A 88 3.13 12.07 -17.48
C ASN A 88 2.32 12.23 -18.78
N GLN A 89 0.98 12.25 -18.70
CA GLN A 89 0.12 12.57 -19.87
C GLN A 89 0.29 14.01 -20.41
N LYS A 90 1.18 14.82 -19.84
CA LYS A 90 1.48 16.16 -20.36
C LYS A 90 2.47 16.21 -21.54
N GLU A 91 3.13 15.12 -21.90
CA GLU A 91 4.13 15.11 -22.98
C GLU A 91 3.71 14.42 -24.28
N GLU A 92 2.43 14.08 -24.47
CA GLU A 92 1.93 13.72 -25.80
C GLU A 92 1.54 14.99 -26.58
N GLY A 93 2.58 15.70 -27.02
CA GLY A 93 2.46 16.90 -27.83
C GLY A 93 3.81 17.49 -28.24
N GLY A 94 4.80 16.64 -28.55
CA GLY A 94 6.13 17.13 -28.96
C GLY A 94 7.17 16.03 -29.14
N MET A 95 7.07 15.31 -30.26
CA MET A 95 8.21 14.91 -31.10
C MET A 95 9.58 14.67 -30.42
N GLY A 96 9.96 13.40 -30.21
CA GLY A 96 11.37 12.99 -30.24
C GLY A 96 11.89 12.12 -29.09
N GLY A 97 11.92 10.80 -29.31
CA GLY A 97 13.09 9.95 -29.04
C GLY A 97 13.50 9.62 -27.60
N GLY A 98 13.45 8.32 -27.28
CA GLY A 98 14.40 7.68 -26.35
C GLY A 98 13.82 7.34 -24.98
N GLY A 99 13.55 6.04 -24.76
CA GLY A 99 13.10 5.53 -23.48
C GLY A 99 14.08 5.81 -22.35
N MET A 100 13.57 6.42 -21.28
CA MET A 100 14.24 6.43 -19.97
C MET A 100 13.73 5.22 -19.19
N GLN A 101 14.41 4.10 -19.45
CA GLN A 101 14.37 2.89 -18.66
C GLN A 101 14.92 3.17 -17.26
N GLY A 102 14.18 2.72 -16.23
CA GLY A 102 14.75 2.28 -14.96
C GLY A 102 15.43 3.34 -14.08
N GLY A 103 14.67 3.90 -13.14
CA GLY A 103 15.24 4.69 -12.03
C GLY A 103 14.27 4.83 -10.86
N GLY A 104 13.42 3.83 -10.63
CA GLY A 104 12.49 3.82 -9.51
C GLY A 104 12.99 2.85 -8.45
N LEU A 105 13.30 3.35 -7.25
CA LEU A 105 13.37 2.63 -5.97
C LEU A 105 14.19 1.31 -5.91
N GLY A 106 14.93 0.95 -6.95
CA GLY A 106 15.83 -0.22 -6.99
C GLY A 106 17.20 0.05 -6.37
N ASP A 107 17.58 1.33 -6.27
CA ASP A 107 18.88 1.76 -5.73
C ASP A 107 18.89 1.84 -4.18
N MET A 108 17.73 1.76 -3.53
CA MET A 108 17.62 1.86 -2.06
C MET A 108 17.54 0.49 -1.35
N PHE A 109 17.19 -0.58 -2.08
CA PHE A 109 17.07 -1.94 -1.54
C PHE A 109 17.85 -3.00 -2.35
N GLY A 110 18.67 -2.56 -3.32
CA GLY A 110 19.53 -3.40 -4.14
C GLY A 110 20.77 -3.90 -3.39
N MET A 111 20.57 -4.91 -2.55
CA MET A 111 21.62 -5.84 -2.14
C MET A 111 22.14 -6.56 -3.40
N GLY A 112 23.38 -6.30 -3.85
CA GLY A 112 23.97 -7.02 -4.99
C GLY A 112 25.16 -6.34 -5.67
N GLU A 113 26.35 -6.62 -5.13
CA GLU A 113 27.64 -6.84 -5.82
C GLU A 113 28.12 -5.87 -6.93
N ASN A 114 29.16 -5.10 -6.59
CA ASN A 114 30.52 -5.27 -7.15
C ASN A 114 31.56 -4.70 -6.18
#